data_AF-A0A8S9XM29-F1
#
_entry.id   AF-A0A8S9XM29-F1
#
_cell.length_a   1.000
_cell.length_b   1.000
_cell.length_c   1.000
_cell.angle_alpha   90.00
_cell.angle_beta   90.00
_cell.angle_gamma   90.00
#
_symmetry.space_group_name_H-M   'P 1'
#
loop_
_entity.id
_entity.type
_entity.pdbx_description
1 polymer ?
#
loop_
_entity_poly.entity_id
_entity_poly.type
_entity_poly.pdbx_seq_one_letter_code
_entity_poly.pdbx_strand_id
1 'polypeptide(L)'
;MRENEAQKRKETRDLEGKQGLEKDRGRKKVARESKEMRENEAQKRKETRDLEGEQGLEKDRGRKKVAREMKAECEQTTKQAIANQGISFEDDLANALAMKEKEVMRKLQREFEEKLLDQREKQRGEMAAILGRLKGMDDLMKERACEDSKSKNMWSATEALQAALTGTRDCLKMPLRPLDLEIHAIKNLVGDDDEFTLNVLDAVPRLAIDRGVYSIPALKERFLNVYRIARKVGFLPDGGASLPVMLIQMLKAILVINPSNPIPCYEMLNEPFDPEGLDNFEILQRCKYYMDKGDWYMVLGYLNLLKGASRAVAQDYINELKLFLEMKLIADSLLFNASAEYLAVKKTFFLFMLYIFGRRNK
;
A
#
# COMPACT_ATOMS: atom_id res chain seq x y z
N MET A 1 174.87 -78.91 -78.95
CA MET A 1 175.23 -79.59 -77.70
C MET A 1 173.92 -79.69 -76.90
N ARG A 2 173.13 -80.74 -77.11
CA ARG A 2 173.18 -81.99 -76.35
C ARG A 2 173.03 -81.74 -74.86
N GLU A 3 171.91 -82.23 -74.32
CA GLU A 3 171.82 -82.95 -73.04
C GLU A 3 172.75 -82.44 -71.93
N ASN A 4 172.25 -81.55 -71.09
CA ASN A 4 172.31 -81.65 -69.62
C ASN A 4 172.00 -80.30 -69.00
N GLU A 5 170.76 -80.13 -68.56
CA GLU A 5 170.42 -79.64 -67.20
C GLU A 5 168.90 -79.64 -67.01
N ALA A 6 168.29 -80.77 -67.36
CA ALA A 6 166.91 -81.12 -67.07
C ALA A 6 166.70 -81.56 -65.60
N GLN A 7 167.38 -80.94 -64.63
CA GLN A 7 167.31 -81.39 -63.23
C GLN A 7 167.14 -80.29 -62.16
N LYS A 8 166.99 -79.02 -62.56
CA LYS A 8 166.60 -77.93 -61.63
C LYS A 8 165.23 -77.32 -61.94
N ARG A 9 164.34 -78.13 -62.49
CA ARG A 9 162.89 -77.99 -62.34
C ARG A 9 162.41 -79.05 -61.34
N LYS A 10 162.37 -78.74 -60.03
CA LYS A 10 161.48 -79.45 -59.09
C LYS A 10 161.28 -78.89 -57.67
N GLU A 11 162.05 -77.92 -57.16
CA GLU A 11 161.99 -77.59 -55.71
C GLU A 11 161.51 -76.18 -55.31
N THR A 12 161.15 -75.30 -56.24
CA THR A 12 160.68 -73.93 -55.89
C THR A 12 159.19 -73.68 -56.13
N ARG A 13 158.39 -74.74 -56.34
CA ARG A 13 156.92 -74.66 -56.52
C ARG A 13 156.09 -74.86 -55.25
N ASP A 14 156.71 -75.15 -54.10
CA ASP A 14 155.98 -75.62 -52.91
C ASP A 14 155.88 -74.63 -51.73
N LEU A 15 156.36 -73.38 -51.87
CA LEU A 15 156.38 -72.42 -50.75
C LEU A 15 155.47 -71.18 -50.87
N GLU A 16 154.82 -70.94 -52.00
CA GLU A 16 153.90 -69.78 -52.15
C GLU A 16 152.41 -70.15 -52.06
N GLY A 17 152.09 -71.44 -51.81
CA GLY A 17 150.72 -71.92 -51.62
C GLY A 17 150.19 -71.90 -50.17
N LYS A 18 150.98 -71.42 -49.20
CA LYS A 18 150.64 -71.55 -47.76
C LYS A 18 150.46 -70.24 -46.98
N GLN A 19 150.49 -69.08 -47.62
CA GLN A 19 150.18 -67.80 -46.97
C GLN A 19 148.91 -67.17 -47.57
N GLY A 20 147.90 -66.93 -46.73
CA GLY A 20 146.94 -65.85 -46.99
C GLY A 20 145.45 -66.19 -47.07
N LEU A 21 145.07 -67.47 -47.01
CA LEU A 21 143.71 -67.95 -46.69
C LEU A 21 143.18 -67.47 -45.32
N GLU A 22 143.95 -66.67 -44.59
CA GLU A 22 143.66 -66.10 -43.27
C GLU A 22 143.00 -64.71 -43.32
N LYS A 23 143.09 -63.97 -44.44
CA LYS A 23 142.41 -62.65 -44.57
C LYS A 23 140.91 -62.75 -44.88
N ASP A 24 140.42 -63.91 -45.30
CA ASP A 24 139.02 -64.10 -45.69
C ASP A 24 138.11 -64.66 -44.57
N ARG A 25 138.68 -65.07 -43.43
CA ARG A 25 137.91 -65.50 -42.24
C ARG A 25 137.49 -64.35 -41.31
N GLY A 26 138.17 -63.20 -41.36
CA GLY A 26 137.86 -62.02 -40.52
C GLY A 26 136.64 -61.20 -40.97
N ARG A 27 136.38 -61.08 -42.28
CA ARG A 27 135.30 -60.21 -42.81
C ARG A 27 133.88 -60.80 -42.66
N LYS A 28 133.73 -62.12 -42.49
CA LYS A 28 132.41 -62.76 -42.39
C LYS A 28 131.79 -62.77 -40.98
N LYS A 29 132.55 -62.45 -39.92
CA LYS A 29 132.01 -62.39 -38.54
C LYS A 29 131.34 -61.05 -38.21
N VAL A 30 131.96 -59.93 -38.60
CA VAL A 30 131.44 -58.56 -38.33
C VAL A 30 130.13 -58.24 -39.07
N ALA A 31 129.87 -58.89 -40.20
CA ALA A 31 128.63 -58.71 -40.96
C ALA A 31 127.40 -59.42 -40.37
N ARG A 32 127.58 -60.43 -39.48
CA ARG A 32 126.46 -61.15 -38.85
C ARG A 32 125.94 -60.43 -37.59
N GLU A 33 126.82 -59.90 -36.75
CA GLU A 33 126.41 -59.17 -35.53
C GLU A 33 125.72 -57.83 -35.82
N SER A 34 126.05 -57.15 -36.93
CA SER A 34 125.39 -55.90 -37.32
C SER A 34 124.00 -56.10 -37.97
N LYS A 35 123.61 -57.33 -38.33
CA LYS A 35 122.27 -57.67 -38.84
C LYS A 35 121.29 -57.97 -37.71
N GLU A 36 121.70 -58.71 -36.69
CA GLU A 36 120.84 -59.11 -35.56
C GLU A 36 120.46 -57.91 -34.66
N MET A 37 121.34 -56.93 -34.46
CA MET A 37 121.01 -55.68 -33.75
C MET A 37 119.99 -54.82 -34.51
N ARG A 38 119.96 -54.87 -35.85
CA ARG A 38 119.00 -54.10 -36.67
C ARG A 38 117.61 -54.74 -36.71
N GLU A 39 117.51 -56.07 -36.63
CA GLU A 39 116.23 -56.77 -36.63
C GLU A 39 115.49 -56.63 -35.28
N ASN A 40 116.19 -56.70 -34.15
CA ASN A 40 115.58 -56.51 -32.82
C ASN A 40 115.09 -55.08 -32.55
N GLU A 41 115.77 -54.06 -33.08
CA GLU A 41 115.32 -52.67 -32.95
C GLU A 41 114.13 -52.36 -33.88
N ALA A 42 114.07 -53.01 -35.04
CA ALA A 42 112.95 -52.87 -35.98
C ALA A 42 111.66 -53.53 -35.46
N GLN A 43 111.78 -54.61 -34.68
CA GLN A 43 110.63 -55.31 -34.10
C GLN A 43 109.97 -54.51 -32.96
N LYS A 44 110.76 -53.94 -32.06
CA LYS A 44 110.25 -53.07 -30.97
C LYS A 44 109.55 -51.81 -31.49
N ARG A 45 110.00 -51.23 -32.61
CA ARG A 45 109.36 -50.04 -33.21
C ARG A 45 108.03 -50.34 -33.92
N LYS A 46 107.76 -51.60 -34.28
CA LYS A 46 106.47 -52.01 -34.86
C LYS A 46 105.43 -52.20 -33.76
N GLU A 47 105.77 -52.94 -32.71
CA GLU A 47 104.87 -53.17 -31.56
C GLU A 47 104.44 -51.86 -30.88
N THR A 48 105.33 -50.86 -30.75
CA THR A 48 104.96 -49.55 -30.19
C THR A 48 104.00 -48.76 -31.09
N ARG A 49 104.10 -48.89 -32.42
CA ARG A 49 103.19 -48.21 -33.36
C ARG A 49 101.81 -48.85 -33.40
N ASP A 50 101.76 -50.17 -33.32
CA ASP A 50 100.49 -50.91 -33.34
C ASP A 50 99.72 -50.65 -32.03
N LEU A 51 100.40 -50.60 -30.89
CA LEU A 51 99.80 -50.21 -29.59
C LEU A 51 99.35 -48.75 -29.56
N GLU A 52 100.11 -47.81 -30.12
CA GLU A 52 99.69 -46.40 -30.22
C GLU A 52 98.51 -46.21 -31.19
N GLY A 53 98.46 -46.99 -32.28
CA GLY A 53 97.37 -47.01 -33.24
C GLY A 53 96.06 -47.56 -32.66
N GLU A 54 96.14 -48.66 -31.92
CA GLU A 54 94.98 -49.24 -31.22
C GLU A 54 94.46 -48.32 -30.12
N GLN A 55 95.35 -47.72 -29.31
CA GLN A 55 94.96 -46.74 -28.29
C GLN A 55 94.35 -45.47 -28.89
N GLY A 56 94.82 -45.03 -30.07
CA GLY A 56 94.24 -43.90 -30.79
C GLY A 56 92.82 -44.18 -31.30
N LEU A 57 92.59 -45.36 -31.88
CA LEU A 57 91.27 -45.78 -32.38
C LEU A 57 90.27 -46.03 -31.24
N GLU A 58 90.72 -46.56 -30.10
CA GLU A 58 89.88 -46.77 -28.93
C GLU A 58 89.48 -45.43 -28.28
N LYS A 59 90.42 -44.47 -28.16
CA LYS A 59 90.12 -43.11 -27.70
C LYS A 59 89.16 -42.38 -28.65
N ASP A 60 89.30 -42.55 -29.96
CA ASP A 60 88.44 -41.89 -30.94
C ASP A 60 87.04 -42.53 -31.01
N ARG A 61 86.94 -43.85 -30.83
CA ARG A 61 85.66 -44.56 -30.61
C ARG A 61 85.00 -44.14 -29.29
N GLY A 62 85.77 -43.99 -28.22
CA GLY A 62 85.30 -43.45 -26.94
C GLY A 62 84.77 -42.02 -27.08
N ARG A 63 85.51 -41.14 -27.74
CA ARG A 63 85.07 -39.76 -28.03
C ARG A 63 83.79 -39.69 -28.85
N LYS A 64 83.66 -40.54 -29.89
CA LYS A 64 82.44 -40.60 -30.72
C LYS A 64 81.23 -41.15 -29.97
N LYS A 65 81.43 -42.10 -29.05
CA LYS A 65 80.37 -42.61 -28.17
C LYS A 65 79.91 -41.53 -27.20
N VAL A 66 80.84 -40.91 -26.47
CA VAL A 66 80.56 -39.81 -25.55
C VAL A 66 79.89 -38.64 -26.28
N ALA A 67 80.32 -38.28 -27.49
CA ALA A 67 79.68 -37.22 -28.28
C ALA A 67 78.25 -37.56 -28.74
N ARG A 68 77.94 -38.84 -28.98
CA ARG A 68 76.59 -39.29 -29.32
C ARG A 68 75.68 -39.36 -28.10
N GLU A 69 76.21 -39.84 -26.98
CA GLU A 69 75.53 -39.86 -25.69
C GLU A 69 75.23 -38.44 -25.22
N MET A 70 76.21 -37.54 -25.22
CA MET A 70 76.00 -36.11 -24.90
C MET A 70 75.00 -35.43 -25.85
N LYS A 71 74.97 -35.77 -27.14
CA LYS A 71 73.96 -35.25 -28.07
C LYS A 71 72.58 -35.82 -27.79
N ALA A 72 72.47 -37.12 -27.53
CA ALA A 72 71.20 -37.76 -27.18
C ALA A 72 70.65 -37.24 -25.86
N GLU A 73 71.50 -37.01 -24.86
CA GLU A 73 71.16 -36.39 -23.58
C GLU A 73 70.75 -34.92 -23.77
N CYS A 74 71.46 -34.16 -24.60
CA CYS A 74 71.07 -32.78 -24.94
C CYS A 74 69.73 -32.73 -25.69
N GLU A 75 69.48 -33.64 -26.63
CA GLU A 75 68.19 -33.77 -27.32
C GLU A 75 67.08 -34.23 -26.36
N GLN A 76 67.37 -35.12 -25.42
CA GLN A 76 66.39 -35.58 -24.43
C GLN A 76 66.06 -34.47 -23.43
N THR A 77 67.07 -33.74 -22.93
CA THR A 77 66.87 -32.63 -22.00
C THR A 77 66.14 -31.45 -22.67
N THR A 78 66.41 -31.17 -23.94
CA THR A 78 65.67 -30.15 -24.70
C THR A 78 64.24 -30.58 -25.02
N LYS A 79 64.00 -31.85 -25.38
CA LYS A 79 62.64 -32.39 -25.54
C LYS A 79 61.86 -32.35 -24.23
N GLN A 80 62.50 -32.71 -23.11
CA GLN A 80 61.90 -32.61 -21.78
C GLN A 80 61.62 -31.15 -21.40
N ALA A 81 62.53 -30.22 -21.71
CA ALA A 81 62.31 -28.80 -21.46
C ALA A 81 61.12 -28.25 -22.26
N ILE A 82 60.98 -28.61 -23.54
CA ILE A 82 59.84 -28.20 -24.39
C ILE A 82 58.53 -28.82 -23.89
N ALA A 83 58.55 -30.10 -23.51
CA ALA A 83 57.37 -30.77 -22.97
C ALA A 83 56.92 -30.15 -21.64
N ASN A 84 57.85 -29.87 -20.74
CA ASN A 84 57.57 -29.20 -19.47
C ASN A 84 57.09 -27.77 -19.66
N GLN A 85 57.64 -27.04 -20.65
CA GLN A 85 57.13 -25.72 -21.05
C GLN A 85 55.70 -25.82 -21.61
N GLY A 86 55.39 -26.82 -22.43
CA GLY A 86 54.05 -27.04 -22.96
C GLY A 86 53.02 -27.26 -21.86
N ILE A 87 53.34 -28.11 -20.88
CA ILE A 87 52.48 -28.37 -19.71
C ILE A 87 52.29 -27.09 -18.89
N SER A 88 53.38 -26.34 -18.62
CA SER A 88 53.28 -25.06 -17.90
C SER A 88 52.43 -24.02 -18.63
N PHE A 89 52.54 -23.92 -19.96
CA PHE A 89 51.74 -23.00 -20.75
C PHE A 89 50.27 -23.42 -20.80
N GLU A 90 49.98 -24.72 -20.86
CA GLU A 90 48.62 -25.24 -20.76
C GLU A 90 48.00 -24.94 -19.40
N ASP A 91 48.77 -25.11 -18.31
CA ASP A 91 48.34 -24.77 -16.95
C ASP A 91 48.10 -23.26 -16.79
N ASP A 92 49.01 -22.42 -17.29
CA ASP A 92 48.86 -20.97 -17.25
C ASP A 92 47.64 -20.50 -18.07
N LEU A 93 47.39 -21.10 -19.24
CA LEU A 93 46.22 -20.81 -20.06
C LEU A 93 44.93 -21.27 -19.36
N ALA A 94 44.92 -22.46 -18.79
CA ALA A 94 43.78 -22.99 -18.03
C ALA A 94 43.48 -22.10 -16.81
N ASN A 95 44.52 -21.67 -16.09
CA ASN A 95 44.40 -20.74 -14.96
C ASN A 95 43.88 -19.36 -15.41
N ALA A 96 44.38 -18.83 -16.52
CA ALA A 96 43.91 -17.56 -17.08
C ALA A 96 42.45 -17.64 -17.53
N LEU A 97 42.05 -18.72 -18.19
CA LEU A 97 40.66 -18.97 -18.59
C LEU A 97 39.74 -19.12 -17.38
N ALA A 98 40.15 -19.88 -16.37
CA ALA A 98 39.40 -20.02 -15.12
C ALA A 98 39.25 -18.68 -14.39
N MET A 99 40.28 -17.83 -14.42
CA MET A 99 40.21 -16.48 -13.86
C MET A 99 39.25 -15.58 -14.66
N LYS A 100 39.28 -15.65 -15.99
CA LYS A 100 38.36 -14.89 -16.85
C LYS A 100 36.91 -15.35 -16.68
N GLU A 101 36.67 -16.65 -16.59
CA GLU A 101 35.35 -17.19 -16.32
C GLU A 101 34.83 -16.71 -14.95
N LYS A 102 35.65 -16.77 -13.90
CA LYS A 102 35.30 -16.22 -12.59
C LYS A 102 35.03 -14.71 -12.64
N GLU A 103 35.80 -13.94 -13.40
CA GLU A 103 35.58 -12.50 -13.59
C GLU A 103 34.26 -12.22 -14.32
N VAL A 104 33.96 -12.97 -15.39
CA VAL A 104 32.72 -12.84 -16.16
C VAL A 104 31.52 -13.23 -15.30
N MET A 105 31.60 -14.35 -14.57
CA MET A 105 30.54 -14.78 -13.66
C MET A 105 30.28 -13.74 -12.57
N ARG A 106 31.33 -13.16 -11.99
CA ARG A 106 31.18 -12.07 -11.00
C ARG A 106 30.54 -10.83 -11.61
N LYS A 107 30.93 -10.43 -12.82
CA LYS A 107 30.32 -9.27 -13.51
C LYS A 107 28.85 -9.52 -13.80
N LEU A 108 28.54 -10.69 -14.34
CA LEU A 108 27.18 -11.10 -14.66
C LEU A 108 26.30 -11.16 -13.40
N GLN A 109 26.81 -11.75 -12.31
CA GLN A 109 26.13 -11.77 -11.01
C GLN A 109 25.85 -10.35 -10.50
N ARG A 110 26.84 -9.45 -10.55
CA ARG A 110 26.66 -8.05 -10.14
C ARG A 110 25.60 -7.34 -10.98
N GLU A 111 25.64 -7.47 -12.30
CA GLU A 111 24.65 -6.85 -13.18
C GLU A 111 23.24 -7.40 -12.96
N PHE A 112 23.11 -8.70 -12.68
CA PHE A 112 21.82 -9.30 -12.35
C PHE A 112 21.30 -8.82 -11.00
N GLU A 113 22.15 -8.76 -9.99
CA GLU A 113 21.81 -8.22 -8.67
C GLU A 113 21.39 -6.75 -8.75
N GLU A 114 22.11 -5.92 -9.51
CA GLU A 114 21.77 -4.50 -9.74
C GLU A 114 20.40 -4.36 -10.42
N LYS A 115 20.14 -5.10 -11.50
CA LYS A 115 18.83 -5.09 -12.18
C LYS A 115 17.69 -5.58 -11.29
N LEU A 116 17.94 -6.59 -10.45
CA LEU A 116 16.96 -7.09 -9.48
C LEU A 116 16.64 -6.04 -8.41
N LEU A 117 17.66 -5.32 -7.93
CA LEU A 117 17.47 -4.22 -6.98
C LEU A 117 16.67 -3.09 -7.61
N ASP A 118 17.02 -2.64 -8.81
CA ASP A 118 16.28 -1.60 -9.54
C ASP A 118 14.81 -1.95 -9.76
N GLN A 119 14.52 -3.20 -10.15
CA GLN A 119 13.14 -3.66 -10.32
C GLN A 119 12.38 -3.69 -8.99
N ARG A 120 13.02 -4.16 -7.92
CA ARG A 120 12.41 -4.18 -6.58
C ARG A 120 12.15 -2.77 -6.06
N GLU A 121 13.06 -1.84 -6.30
CA GLU A 121 12.90 -0.43 -5.90
C GLU A 121 11.76 0.24 -6.66
N LYS A 122 11.67 0.03 -7.99
CA LYS A 122 10.54 0.52 -8.80
C LYS A 122 9.22 -0.05 -8.32
N GLN A 123 9.13 -1.37 -8.13
CA GLN A 123 7.93 -2.03 -7.61
C GLN A 123 7.57 -1.52 -6.21
N ARG A 124 8.56 -1.36 -5.32
CA ARG A 124 8.34 -0.82 -3.98
C ARG A 124 7.82 0.62 -4.03
N GLY A 125 8.34 1.43 -4.95
CA GLY A 125 7.86 2.79 -5.19
C GLY A 125 6.42 2.82 -5.70
N GLU A 126 6.09 1.98 -6.69
CA GLU A 126 4.71 1.84 -7.20
C GLU A 126 3.75 1.35 -6.12
N MET A 127 4.14 0.34 -5.34
CA MET A 127 3.33 -0.17 -4.24
C MET A 127 3.13 0.88 -3.15
N ALA A 128 4.17 1.64 -2.80
CA ALA A 128 4.05 2.75 -1.86
C ALA A 128 3.12 3.86 -2.36
N ALA A 129 3.19 4.20 -3.66
CA ALA A 129 2.30 5.17 -4.28
C ALA A 129 0.84 4.70 -4.32
N ILE A 130 0.60 3.42 -4.62
CA ILE A 130 -0.75 2.82 -4.57
C ILE A 130 -1.27 2.79 -3.13
N LEU A 131 -0.46 2.36 -2.16
CA LEU A 131 -0.83 2.35 -0.74
C LEU A 131 -1.13 3.75 -0.22
N GLY A 132 -0.37 4.76 -0.63
CA GLY A 132 -0.63 6.16 -0.28
C GLY A 132 -1.98 6.67 -0.81
N ARG A 133 -2.30 6.35 -2.07
CA ARG A 133 -3.61 6.68 -2.67
C ARG A 133 -4.76 5.94 -2.00
N LEU A 134 -4.58 4.65 -1.71
CA LEU A 134 -5.59 3.84 -1.05
C LEU A 134 -5.88 4.38 0.35
N LYS A 135 -4.82 4.66 1.13
CA LYS A 135 -4.97 5.24 2.47
C LYS A 135 -5.64 6.61 2.43
N GLY A 136 -5.27 7.47 1.48
CA GLY A 136 -5.96 8.76 1.29
C GLY A 136 -7.44 8.59 0.93
N MET A 137 -7.78 7.62 0.09
CA MET A 137 -9.18 7.30 -0.22
C MET A 137 -9.92 6.73 0.99
N ASP A 138 -9.27 5.85 1.77
CA ASP A 138 -9.85 5.28 2.99
C ASP A 138 -10.10 6.35 4.06
N ASP A 139 -9.17 7.29 4.24
CA ASP A 139 -9.31 8.39 5.20
C ASP A 139 -10.44 9.34 4.77
N LEU A 140 -10.54 9.69 3.48
CA LEU A 140 -11.65 10.46 2.93
C LEU A 140 -13.00 9.74 3.06
N MET A 141 -13.03 8.41 2.85
CA MET A 141 -14.24 7.62 3.04
C MET A 141 -14.68 7.58 4.51
N LYS A 142 -13.73 7.45 5.45
CA LYS A 142 -14.03 7.44 6.89
C LYS A 142 -14.56 8.79 7.38
N GLU A 143 -13.91 9.88 6.97
CA GLU A 143 -14.35 11.24 7.32
C GLU A 143 -15.78 11.49 6.84
N ARG A 144 -16.06 11.12 5.58
CA ARG A 144 -17.42 11.26 5.02
C ARG A 144 -18.45 10.32 5.63
N ALA A 145 -18.08 9.08 5.95
CA ALA A 145 -18.96 8.16 6.66
C ALA A 145 -19.34 8.71 8.04
N CYS A 146 -18.43 9.42 8.70
CA CYS A 146 -18.71 10.13 9.94
C CYS A 146 -19.73 11.25 9.72
N GLU A 147 -19.55 12.12 8.71
CA GLU A 147 -20.51 13.18 8.33
C GLU A 147 -21.92 12.65 7.99
N ASP A 148 -21.99 11.60 7.17
CA ASP A 148 -23.25 10.94 6.81
C ASP A 148 -23.95 10.35 8.04
N SER A 149 -23.18 9.76 8.97
CA SER A 149 -23.74 9.23 10.21
C SER A 149 -24.27 10.33 11.12
N LYS A 150 -23.58 11.47 11.22
CA LYS A 150 -24.00 12.64 12.03
C LYS A 150 -25.32 13.22 11.53
N SER A 151 -25.41 13.55 10.24
CA SER A 151 -26.62 14.11 9.63
C SER A 151 -27.81 13.14 9.73
N LYS A 152 -27.58 11.84 9.52
CA LYS A 152 -28.62 10.81 9.69
C LYS A 152 -29.09 10.72 11.14
N ASN A 153 -28.17 10.71 12.11
CA ASN A 153 -28.51 10.63 13.52
C ASN A 153 -29.28 11.89 13.95
N MET A 154 -28.88 13.07 13.49
CA MET A 154 -29.57 14.34 13.73
C MET A 154 -31.01 14.31 13.20
N TRP A 155 -31.18 13.88 11.95
CA TRP A 155 -32.51 13.71 11.36
C TRP A 155 -33.36 12.73 12.16
N SER A 156 -32.81 11.58 12.56
CA SER A 156 -33.54 10.59 13.35
C SER A 156 -33.91 11.07 14.76
N ALA A 157 -33.05 11.85 15.41
CA ALA A 157 -33.34 12.44 16.71
C ALA A 157 -34.45 13.49 16.62
N THR A 158 -34.44 14.28 15.54
CA THR A 158 -35.47 15.29 15.29
C THR A 158 -36.80 14.66 14.86
N GLU A 159 -36.76 13.59 14.07
CA GLU A 159 -37.93 12.78 13.75
C GLU A 159 -38.54 12.16 15.02
N ALA A 160 -37.71 11.65 15.93
CA ALA A 160 -38.18 11.14 17.22
C ALA A 160 -38.87 12.22 18.07
N LEU A 161 -38.34 13.45 18.06
CA LEU A 161 -38.97 14.61 18.70
C LEU A 161 -40.34 14.93 18.06
N GLN A 162 -40.42 14.97 16.72
CA GLN A 162 -41.68 15.21 16.01
C GLN A 162 -42.71 14.08 16.25
N ALA A 163 -42.25 12.84 16.32
CA ALA A 163 -43.07 11.68 16.65
C ALA A 163 -43.57 11.73 18.10
N ALA A 164 -42.77 12.25 19.04
CA ALA A 164 -43.22 12.47 20.41
C ALA A 164 -44.38 13.49 20.49
N LEU A 165 -44.34 14.55 19.68
CA LEU A 165 -45.42 15.56 19.58
C LEU A 165 -46.68 15.02 18.89
N THR A 166 -46.50 14.23 17.83
CA THR A 166 -47.60 13.71 16.98
C THR A 166 -48.20 12.41 17.53
N GLY A 167 -47.47 11.75 18.44
CA GLY A 167 -47.72 10.38 18.88
C GLY A 167 -49.17 10.09 19.27
N THR A 168 -49.67 8.97 18.76
CA THR A 168 -51.00 8.39 19.02
C THR A 168 -51.07 7.70 20.38
N ARG A 169 -50.67 8.39 21.45
CA ARG A 169 -50.88 7.87 22.81
C ARG A 169 -52.25 8.35 23.30
N ASP A 170 -53.09 7.40 23.70
CA ASP A 170 -54.40 7.66 24.30
C ASP A 170 -54.22 8.47 25.59
N CYS A 171 -54.99 9.54 25.71
CA CYS A 171 -54.43 10.82 26.12
C CYS A 171 -54.98 11.40 27.44
N LEU A 172 -55.62 10.59 28.27
CA LEU A 172 -56.11 11.05 29.58
C LEU A 172 -55.59 10.26 30.78
N LYS A 173 -55.00 9.08 30.56
CA LYS A 173 -54.60 8.16 31.65
C LYS A 173 -53.08 8.05 31.85
N MET A 174 -52.29 8.45 30.86
CA MET A 174 -50.83 8.42 30.96
C MET A 174 -50.29 9.81 31.32
N PRO A 175 -49.28 9.90 32.20
CA PRO A 175 -48.60 11.16 32.46
C PRO A 175 -47.96 11.69 31.18
N LEU A 176 -47.93 13.02 31.06
CA LEU A 176 -47.17 13.71 30.01
C LEU A 176 -45.71 13.24 30.06
N ARG A 177 -45.12 13.02 28.88
CA ARG A 177 -43.72 12.61 28.78
C ARG A 177 -42.85 13.88 28.69
N PRO A 178 -41.84 14.04 29.56
CA PRO A 178 -40.88 15.15 29.41
C PRO A 178 -40.10 14.99 28.10
N LEU A 179 -39.68 16.13 27.52
CA LEU A 179 -38.94 16.20 26.25
C LEU A 179 -37.42 16.35 26.48
N ASP A 180 -36.97 16.22 27.72
CA ASP A 180 -35.57 16.35 28.14
C ASP A 180 -34.65 15.40 27.38
N LEU A 181 -35.05 14.14 27.23
CA LEU A 181 -34.24 13.11 26.57
C LEU A 181 -33.98 13.42 25.09
N GLU A 182 -35.04 13.79 24.35
CA GLU A 182 -34.95 14.12 22.93
C GLU A 182 -34.11 15.40 22.70
N ILE A 183 -34.32 16.42 23.52
CA ILE A 183 -33.58 17.69 23.45
C ILE A 183 -32.10 17.48 23.80
N HIS A 184 -31.80 16.70 24.84
CA HIS A 184 -30.41 16.36 25.18
C HIS A 184 -29.74 15.50 24.10
N ALA A 185 -30.47 14.59 23.46
CA ALA A 185 -29.94 13.79 22.36
C ALA A 185 -29.55 14.68 21.17
N ILE A 186 -30.39 15.65 20.81
CA ILE A 186 -30.08 16.64 19.76
C ILE A 186 -28.88 17.48 20.19
N LYS A 187 -28.87 18.01 21.42
CA LYS A 187 -27.75 18.82 21.94
C LYS A 187 -26.40 18.10 21.92
N ASN A 188 -26.38 16.80 22.19
CA ASN A 188 -25.15 16.00 22.17
C ASN A 188 -24.66 15.67 20.76
N LEU A 189 -25.55 15.70 19.77
CA LEU A 189 -25.20 15.45 18.36
C LEU A 189 -24.71 16.73 17.66
N VAL A 190 -25.16 17.89 18.13
CA VAL A 190 -24.72 19.21 17.66
C VAL A 190 -23.31 19.50 18.21
N GLY A 191 -22.34 19.71 17.32
CA GLY A 191 -21.05 20.30 17.68
C GLY A 191 -21.18 21.83 17.83
N ASP A 192 -20.11 22.51 18.23
CA ASP A 192 -20.10 23.98 18.37
C ASP A 192 -20.30 24.73 17.03
N ASP A 193 -20.32 24.00 15.90
CA ASP A 193 -20.35 24.56 14.55
C ASP A 193 -21.75 25.04 14.10
N ASP A 194 -22.84 24.50 14.66
CA ASP A 194 -24.21 24.81 14.20
C ASP A 194 -24.91 25.86 15.09
N GLU A 195 -24.54 27.13 14.92
CA GLU A 195 -25.12 28.26 15.66
C GLU A 195 -26.65 28.32 15.54
N PHE A 196 -27.20 27.99 14.37
CA PHE A 196 -28.64 27.96 14.14
C PHE A 196 -29.36 26.96 15.04
N THR A 197 -28.88 25.72 15.10
CA THR A 197 -29.52 24.65 15.89
C THR A 197 -29.44 24.97 17.39
N LEU A 198 -28.33 25.54 17.85
CA LEU A 198 -28.18 25.98 19.25
C LEU A 198 -29.18 27.09 19.60
N ASN A 199 -29.31 28.12 18.76
CA ASN A 199 -30.27 29.20 18.96
C ASN A 199 -31.72 28.71 18.97
N VAL A 200 -32.07 27.75 18.10
CA VAL A 200 -33.41 27.14 18.06
C VAL A 200 -33.66 26.29 19.30
N LEU A 201 -32.65 25.59 19.82
CA LEU A 201 -32.77 24.81 21.04
C LEU A 201 -32.94 25.69 22.29
N ASP A 202 -32.28 26.84 22.33
CA ASP A 202 -32.41 27.82 23.41
C ASP A 202 -33.77 28.53 23.39
N ALA A 203 -34.44 28.58 22.23
CA ALA A 203 -35.80 29.09 22.10
C ALA A 203 -36.88 28.15 22.68
N VAL A 204 -36.52 26.91 23.05
CA VAL A 204 -37.47 25.94 23.62
C VAL A 204 -37.96 26.39 25.01
N PRO A 205 -39.28 26.52 25.22
CA PRO A 205 -39.83 26.86 26.53
C PRO A 205 -39.49 25.79 27.58
N ARG A 206 -38.97 26.21 28.75
CA ARG A 206 -38.64 25.30 29.87
C ARG A 206 -39.82 24.45 30.32
N LEU A 207 -41.04 25.00 30.23
CA LEU A 207 -42.28 24.29 30.53
C LEU A 207 -42.43 23.02 29.68
N ALA A 208 -42.02 23.03 28.41
CA ALA A 208 -42.08 21.86 27.54
C ALA A 208 -41.05 20.79 27.92
N ILE A 209 -39.90 21.20 28.44
CA ILE A 209 -38.81 20.30 28.85
C ILE A 209 -39.22 19.50 30.08
N ASP A 210 -39.66 20.19 31.14
CA ASP A 210 -39.93 19.58 32.45
C ASP A 210 -41.25 18.80 32.50
N ARG A 211 -42.31 19.38 31.92
CA ARG A 211 -43.67 18.82 31.99
C ARG A 211 -44.03 17.97 30.78
N GLY A 212 -43.48 18.29 29.61
CA GLY A 212 -43.92 17.71 28.35
C GLY A 212 -45.09 18.45 27.71
N VAL A 213 -45.39 18.08 26.46
CA VAL A 213 -46.43 18.71 25.62
C VAL A 213 -47.58 17.73 25.38
N TYR A 214 -48.80 18.27 25.27
CA TYR A 214 -49.96 17.47 24.87
C TYR A 214 -49.85 17.03 23.40
N SER A 215 -50.07 15.75 23.15
CA SER A 215 -50.17 15.23 21.79
C SER A 215 -51.45 15.71 21.09
N ILE A 216 -51.45 15.64 19.76
CA ILE A 216 -52.61 16.02 18.93
C ILE A 216 -53.94 15.38 19.40
N PRO A 217 -54.04 14.05 19.63
CA PRO A 217 -55.30 13.47 20.10
C PRO A 217 -55.69 13.97 21.49
N ALA A 218 -54.71 14.18 22.39
CA ALA A 218 -54.95 14.74 23.72
C ALA A 218 -55.57 16.12 23.68
N LEU A 219 -55.04 16.94 22.77
CA LEU A 219 -55.47 18.30 22.58
C LEU A 219 -56.89 18.36 21.98
N LYS A 220 -57.25 17.40 21.11
CA LYS A 220 -58.64 17.25 20.61
C LYS A 220 -59.60 16.85 21.72
N GLU A 221 -59.27 15.85 22.54
CA GLU A 221 -60.14 15.42 23.64
C GLU A 221 -60.36 16.52 24.68
N ARG A 222 -59.28 17.21 25.06
CA ARG A 222 -59.36 18.35 25.98
C ARG A 222 -60.18 19.49 25.39
N PHE A 223 -60.03 19.77 24.10
CA PHE A 223 -60.86 20.76 23.42
C PHE A 223 -62.35 20.42 23.47
N LEU A 224 -62.75 19.15 23.29
CA LEU A 224 -64.16 18.78 23.38
C LEU A 224 -64.76 19.10 24.75
N ASN A 225 -63.98 18.97 25.82
CA ASN A 225 -64.40 19.38 27.17
C ASN A 225 -64.50 20.90 27.29
N VAL A 226 -63.50 21.64 26.80
CA VAL A 226 -63.51 23.12 26.77
C VAL A 226 -64.68 23.63 25.95
N TYR A 227 -64.94 23.06 24.77
CA TYR A 227 -66.07 23.37 23.90
C TYR A 227 -67.40 23.19 24.62
N ARG A 228 -67.60 22.09 25.36
CA ARG A 228 -68.83 21.85 26.14
C ARG A 228 -69.03 22.90 27.23
N ILE A 229 -67.97 23.28 27.95
CA ILE A 229 -68.04 24.23 29.06
C ILE A 229 -68.19 25.66 28.53
N ALA A 230 -67.35 26.07 27.58
CA ALA A 230 -67.42 27.37 26.93
C ALA A 230 -68.79 27.59 26.27
N ARG A 231 -69.38 26.56 25.64
CA ARG A 231 -70.74 26.64 25.11
C ARG A 231 -71.78 26.93 26.20
N LYS A 232 -71.70 26.27 27.36
CA LYS A 232 -72.62 26.52 28.49
C LYS A 232 -72.49 27.95 29.03
N VAL A 233 -71.30 28.53 28.91
CA VAL A 233 -70.94 29.84 29.45
C VAL A 233 -70.99 30.95 28.38
N GLY A 234 -71.41 30.62 27.15
CA GLY A 234 -71.39 31.47 25.95
C GLY A 234 -71.95 32.89 26.12
N PHE A 235 -73.03 33.05 26.89
CA PHE A 235 -73.73 34.32 27.08
C PHE A 235 -73.22 35.17 28.26
N LEU A 236 -72.25 34.69 29.04
CA LEU A 236 -71.79 35.41 30.23
C LEU A 236 -70.78 36.52 29.85
N PRO A 237 -71.01 37.78 30.27
CA PRO A 237 -70.08 38.88 30.03
C PRO A 237 -68.82 38.79 30.90
N ASP A 238 -67.80 39.58 30.55
CA ASP A 238 -66.56 39.71 31.32
C ASP A 238 -66.82 40.42 32.66
N GLY A 239 -66.34 39.82 33.78
CA GLY A 239 -66.53 40.38 35.13
C GLY A 239 -67.46 39.58 36.05
N GLY A 240 -68.04 38.49 35.56
CA GLY A 240 -68.93 37.64 36.34
C GLY A 240 -70.32 38.26 36.52
N ALA A 241 -71.32 37.41 36.71
CA ALA A 241 -72.68 37.83 37.03
C ALA A 241 -73.07 37.26 38.41
N SER A 242 -74.15 37.76 38.99
CA SER A 242 -74.70 37.14 40.20
C SER A 242 -75.06 35.67 39.91
N LEU A 243 -74.87 34.78 40.89
CA LEU A 243 -75.10 33.33 40.72
C LEU A 243 -76.46 32.98 40.09
N PRO A 244 -77.58 33.64 40.44
CA PRO A 244 -78.88 33.38 39.79
C PRO A 244 -78.88 33.76 38.30
N VAL A 245 -78.26 34.89 37.94
CA VAL A 245 -78.15 35.34 36.54
C VAL A 245 -77.28 34.38 35.74
N MET A 246 -76.16 33.90 36.31
CA MET A 246 -75.33 32.88 35.66
C MET A 246 -76.13 31.61 35.36
N LEU A 247 -76.93 31.11 36.31
CA LEU A 247 -77.77 29.93 36.11
C LEU A 247 -78.78 30.12 34.97
N ILE A 248 -79.45 31.27 34.92
CA ILE A 248 -80.41 31.60 33.87
C ILE A 248 -79.71 31.66 32.50
N GLN A 249 -78.54 32.29 32.41
CA GLN A 249 -77.78 32.37 31.16
C GLN A 249 -77.26 31.00 30.71
N MET A 250 -76.86 30.13 31.63
CA MET A 250 -76.46 28.75 31.33
C MET A 250 -77.65 27.93 30.81
N LEU A 251 -78.84 28.08 31.38
CA LEU A 251 -80.06 27.43 30.88
C LEU A 251 -80.40 27.93 29.47
N LYS A 252 -80.29 29.24 29.23
CA LYS A 252 -80.46 29.83 27.88
C LYS A 252 -79.47 29.22 26.89
N ALA A 253 -78.20 29.06 27.27
CA ALA A 253 -77.17 28.47 26.41
C ALA A 253 -77.43 27.01 26.01
N ILE A 254 -78.08 26.23 26.88
CA ILE A 254 -78.47 24.84 26.59
C ILE A 254 -79.62 24.78 25.58
N LEU A 255 -80.55 25.75 25.63
CA LEU A 255 -81.72 25.81 24.75
C LEU A 255 -81.39 26.33 23.35
N VAL A 256 -80.22 26.93 23.14
CA VAL A 256 -79.74 27.35 21.83
C VAL A 256 -79.38 26.14 20.96
N ILE A 257 -80.30 25.80 20.06
CA ILE A 257 -80.12 24.86 18.97
C ILE A 257 -79.42 25.61 17.84
N ASN A 258 -78.11 25.44 17.71
CA ASN A 258 -77.41 25.99 16.56
C ASN A 258 -77.55 25.03 15.37
N PRO A 259 -78.11 25.47 14.24
CA PRO A 259 -77.88 24.77 12.98
C PRO A 259 -76.36 24.75 12.73
N SER A 260 -75.86 23.67 12.14
CA SER A 260 -74.51 23.64 11.58
C SER A 260 -74.50 24.64 10.43
N ASN A 261 -74.15 25.91 10.70
CA ASN A 261 -73.92 26.87 9.65
C ASN A 261 -72.74 26.36 8.83
N PRO A 262 -72.92 26.05 7.52
CA PRO A 262 -71.79 25.73 6.68
C PRO A 262 -70.87 26.94 6.66
N ILE A 263 -69.57 26.71 6.80
CA ILE A 263 -68.59 27.80 6.76
C ILE A 263 -68.73 28.50 5.41
N PRO A 264 -68.88 29.83 5.43
CA PRO A 264 -69.14 30.57 4.22
C PRO A 264 -67.93 30.47 3.28
N CYS A 265 -68.19 30.43 1.97
CA CYS A 265 -67.16 30.18 0.95
C CYS A 265 -66.02 31.21 0.97
N TYR A 266 -66.29 32.45 1.43
CA TYR A 266 -65.28 33.49 1.56
C TYR A 266 -64.18 33.15 2.59
N GLU A 267 -64.51 32.45 3.69
CA GLU A 267 -63.53 31.99 4.69
C GLU A 267 -62.64 30.86 4.11
N MET A 268 -63.13 30.12 3.11
CA MET A 268 -62.32 29.12 2.39
C MET A 268 -61.36 29.74 1.37
N LEU A 269 -61.68 30.94 0.90
CA LEU A 269 -60.89 31.72 -0.07
C LEU A 269 -59.90 32.68 0.61
N ASN A 270 -59.82 32.68 1.95
CA ASN A 270 -59.01 33.60 2.76
C ASN A 270 -59.33 35.08 2.50
N GLU A 271 -60.60 35.42 2.27
CA GLU A 271 -61.04 36.81 2.16
C GLU A 271 -61.06 37.51 3.53
N PRO A 272 -60.84 38.84 3.58
CA PRO A 272 -60.89 39.59 4.83
C PRO A 272 -62.29 39.51 5.44
N PHE A 273 -62.31 39.18 6.73
CA PHE A 273 -63.51 38.91 7.50
C PHE A 273 -63.63 39.89 8.65
N ASP A 274 -64.85 40.36 8.94
CA ASP A 274 -65.11 41.24 10.09
C ASP A 274 -65.24 40.40 11.37
N PRO A 275 -64.27 40.48 12.31
CA PRO A 275 -64.25 39.64 13.50
C PRO A 275 -65.25 40.10 14.58
N GLU A 276 -65.81 41.30 14.49
CA GLU A 276 -66.57 41.90 15.60
C GLU A 276 -68.01 41.41 15.69
N GLY A 277 -68.61 41.03 14.56
CA GLY A 277 -70.01 40.58 14.45
C GLY A 277 -70.27 39.13 14.88
N LEU A 278 -69.25 38.39 15.29
CA LEU A 278 -69.35 36.96 15.58
C LEU A 278 -69.82 36.71 16.99
N ASP A 279 -70.80 35.82 17.11
CA ASP A 279 -71.22 35.27 18.39
C ASP A 279 -70.24 34.19 18.87
N ASN A 280 -70.08 34.08 20.18
CA ASN A 280 -69.21 33.09 20.84
C ASN A 280 -69.54 31.65 20.38
N PHE A 281 -70.82 31.36 20.12
CA PHE A 281 -71.26 30.06 19.66
C PHE A 281 -70.79 29.73 18.24
N GLU A 282 -70.82 30.70 17.33
CA GLU A 282 -70.34 30.50 15.97
C GLU A 282 -68.81 30.36 15.94
N ILE A 283 -68.10 31.13 16.76
CA ILE A 283 -66.65 31.01 16.94
C ILE A 283 -66.29 29.59 17.40
N LEU A 284 -66.96 29.06 18.42
CA LEU A 284 -66.73 27.70 18.92
C LEU A 284 -66.99 26.63 17.85
N GLN A 285 -68.02 26.81 17.01
CA GLN A 285 -68.30 25.91 15.89
C GLN A 285 -67.20 25.96 14.83
N ARG A 286 -66.73 27.15 14.45
CA ARG A 286 -65.59 27.32 13.54
C ARG A 286 -64.34 26.65 14.08
N CYS A 287 -64.02 26.84 15.37
CA CYS A 287 -62.91 26.16 16.03
C CYS A 287 -63.01 24.64 15.90
N LYS A 288 -64.19 24.06 16.14
CA LYS A 288 -64.40 22.61 16.01
C LYS A 288 -64.11 22.13 14.58
N TYR A 289 -64.59 22.86 13.58
CA TYR A 289 -64.35 22.53 12.18
C TYR A 289 -62.86 22.59 11.79
N TYR A 290 -62.16 23.68 12.12
CA TYR A 290 -60.72 23.79 11.81
C TYR A 290 -59.89 22.77 12.59
N MET A 291 -60.34 22.35 13.77
CA MET A 291 -59.73 21.28 14.53
C MET A 291 -59.90 19.89 13.89
N ASP A 292 -61.07 19.62 13.31
CA ASP A 292 -61.30 18.40 12.54
C ASP A 292 -60.42 18.37 11.28
N LYS A 293 -60.21 19.53 10.62
CA LYS A 293 -59.25 19.70 9.52
C LYS A 293 -57.78 19.61 9.93
N GLY A 294 -57.46 19.93 11.18
CA GLY A 294 -56.09 19.95 11.70
C GLY A 294 -55.34 21.28 11.53
N ASP A 295 -56.05 22.38 11.24
CA ASP A 295 -55.46 23.73 11.20
C ASP A 295 -55.52 24.40 12.59
N TRP A 296 -54.48 24.17 13.38
CA TRP A 296 -54.36 24.66 14.75
C TRP A 296 -54.17 26.18 14.86
N TYR A 297 -53.62 26.81 13.83
CA TYR A 297 -53.38 28.26 13.83
C TYR A 297 -54.70 29.01 13.71
N MET A 298 -55.58 28.58 12.82
CA MET A 298 -56.93 29.12 12.70
C MET A 298 -57.71 28.91 14.00
N VAL A 299 -57.63 27.73 14.61
CA VAL A 299 -58.25 27.46 15.92
C VAL A 299 -57.76 28.43 16.99
N LEU A 300 -56.44 28.66 17.09
CA LEU A 300 -55.88 29.60 18.06
C LEU A 300 -56.39 31.03 17.80
N GLY A 301 -56.46 31.45 16.54
CA GLY A 301 -57.02 32.75 16.13
C GLY A 301 -58.46 32.91 16.60
N TYR A 302 -59.33 31.99 16.24
CA TYR A 302 -60.75 32.03 16.63
C TYR A 302 -60.94 31.95 18.15
N LEU A 303 -60.17 31.14 18.87
CA LEU A 303 -60.26 31.09 20.34
C LEU A 303 -59.89 32.42 21.01
N ASN A 304 -58.95 33.19 20.44
CA ASN A 304 -58.60 34.52 20.95
C ASN A 304 -59.70 35.56 20.69
N LEU A 305 -60.60 35.32 19.74
CA LEU A 305 -61.76 36.18 19.45
C LEU A 305 -62.92 35.96 20.43
N LEU A 306 -62.89 34.90 21.25
CA LEU A 306 -63.91 34.67 22.28
C LEU A 306 -63.99 35.84 23.26
N LYS A 307 -65.21 36.18 23.66
CA LYS A 307 -65.51 37.26 24.60
C LYS A 307 -66.11 36.68 25.89
N GLY A 308 -66.01 37.38 27.01
CA GLY A 308 -66.69 36.98 28.23
C GLY A 308 -66.04 35.80 28.95
N ALA A 309 -66.83 35.16 29.81
CA ALA A 309 -66.40 34.00 30.58
C ALA A 309 -66.02 32.78 29.72
N SER A 310 -66.48 32.71 28.46
CA SER A 310 -66.04 31.69 27.49
C SER A 310 -64.54 31.77 27.22
N ARG A 311 -63.99 32.98 27.13
CA ARG A 311 -62.56 33.21 26.96
C ARG A 311 -61.77 32.76 28.19
N ALA A 312 -62.27 33.06 29.39
CA ALA A 312 -61.63 32.65 30.63
C ALA A 312 -61.50 31.11 30.73
N VAL A 313 -62.55 30.37 30.35
CA VAL A 313 -62.52 28.90 30.29
C VAL A 313 -61.53 28.40 29.22
N ALA A 314 -61.45 29.09 28.08
CA ALA A 314 -60.55 28.73 27.00
C ALA A 314 -59.09 29.14 27.24
N GLN A 315 -58.80 30.02 28.19
CA GLN A 315 -57.47 30.60 28.40
C GLN A 315 -56.40 29.53 28.69
N ASP A 316 -56.74 28.58 29.58
CA ASP A 316 -55.87 27.45 29.88
C ASP A 316 -55.65 26.54 28.66
N TYR A 317 -56.61 26.49 27.74
CA TYR A 317 -56.46 25.74 26.51
C TYR A 317 -55.62 26.49 25.48
N ILE A 318 -55.81 27.80 25.36
CA ILE A 318 -55.04 28.69 24.50
C ILE A 318 -53.56 28.64 24.85
N ASN A 319 -53.19 28.67 26.13
CA ASN A 319 -51.79 28.61 26.57
C ASN A 319 -51.13 27.26 26.18
N GLU A 320 -51.85 26.16 26.35
CA GLU A 320 -51.35 24.82 25.98
C GLU A 320 -51.25 24.63 24.47
N LEU A 321 -52.19 25.21 23.71
CA LEU A 321 -52.17 25.21 22.26
C LEU A 321 -51.00 26.06 21.72
N LYS A 322 -50.70 27.20 22.34
CA LYS A 322 -49.51 28.01 22.02
C LYS A 322 -48.23 27.23 22.25
N LEU A 323 -48.09 26.61 23.42
CA LEU A 323 -46.93 25.77 23.74
C LEU A 323 -46.75 24.65 22.72
N PHE A 324 -47.84 23.99 22.33
CA PHE A 324 -47.81 22.96 21.28
C PHE A 324 -47.35 23.53 19.93
N LEU A 325 -47.85 24.69 19.52
CA LEU A 325 -47.49 25.31 18.24
C LEU A 325 -46.04 25.80 18.21
N GLU A 326 -45.55 26.39 19.30
CA GLU A 326 -44.14 26.77 19.45
C GLU A 326 -43.23 25.55 19.30
N MET A 327 -43.54 24.45 19.99
CA MET A 327 -42.76 23.22 19.90
C MET A 327 -42.86 22.55 18.53
N LYS A 328 -44.02 22.60 17.89
CA LYS A 328 -44.21 22.10 16.53
C LYS A 328 -43.36 22.92 15.55
N LEU A 329 -43.38 24.24 15.65
CA LEU A 329 -42.56 25.12 14.80
C LEU A 329 -41.08 24.83 14.99
N ILE A 330 -40.62 24.70 16.24
CA ILE A 330 -39.23 24.35 16.55
C ILE A 330 -38.87 23.00 15.94
N ALA A 331 -39.65 21.95 16.18
CA ALA A 331 -39.40 20.62 15.63
C ALA A 331 -39.40 20.60 14.09
N ASP A 332 -40.36 21.28 13.46
CA ASP A 332 -40.44 21.36 12.00
C ASP A 332 -39.24 22.15 11.41
N SER A 333 -38.78 23.21 12.09
CA SER A 333 -37.60 23.97 11.68
C SER A 333 -36.29 23.18 11.80
N LEU A 334 -36.12 22.43 12.90
CA LEU A 334 -34.99 21.52 13.10
C LEU A 334 -35.00 20.40 12.06
N LEU A 335 -36.18 19.85 11.75
CA LEU A 335 -36.32 18.76 10.78
C LEU A 335 -35.98 19.26 9.37
N PHE A 336 -36.45 20.45 9.02
CA PHE A 336 -36.11 21.09 7.75
C PHE A 336 -34.60 21.27 7.62
N ASN A 337 -33.93 21.80 8.66
CA ASN A 337 -32.48 21.98 8.65
C ASN A 337 -31.72 20.64 8.52
N ALA A 338 -32.05 19.65 9.36
CA ALA A 338 -31.42 18.33 9.32
C ALA A 338 -31.64 17.63 7.95
N SER A 339 -32.82 17.79 7.36
CA SER A 339 -33.12 17.24 6.03
C SER A 339 -32.35 17.94 4.91
N ALA A 340 -32.12 19.25 5.03
CA ALA A 340 -31.36 20.04 4.07
C ALA A 340 -29.88 19.64 4.08
N GLU A 341 -29.29 19.48 5.27
CA GLU A 341 -27.92 18.97 5.44
C GLU A 341 -27.78 17.57 4.84
N TYR A 342 -28.69 16.66 5.19
CA TYR A 342 -28.68 15.28 4.66
C TYR A 342 -28.77 15.25 3.12
N LEU A 343 -29.61 16.09 2.52
CA LEU A 343 -29.74 16.18 1.06
C LEU A 343 -28.51 16.84 0.42
N ALA A 344 -27.91 17.84 1.07
CA ALA A 344 -26.70 18.51 0.60
C ALA A 344 -25.54 17.52 0.51
N VAL A 345 -25.31 16.70 1.54
CA VAL A 345 -24.24 15.70 1.54
C VAL A 345 -24.41 14.68 0.40
N LYS A 346 -25.66 14.25 0.13
CA LYS A 346 -25.97 13.36 -1.01
C LYS A 346 -25.79 14.01 -2.37
N LYS A 347 -26.22 15.27 -2.55
CA LYS A 347 -26.04 15.98 -3.83
C LYS A 347 -24.58 16.17 -4.16
N THR A 348 -23.76 16.55 -3.18
CA THR A 348 -22.32 16.71 -3.35
C THR A 348 -21.65 15.39 -3.74
N PHE A 349 -22.10 14.26 -3.17
CA PHE A 349 -21.64 12.93 -3.57
C PHE A 349 -21.99 12.60 -5.03
N PHE A 350 -23.25 12.85 -5.45
CA PHE A 350 -23.67 12.59 -6.82
C PHE A 350 -22.89 13.42 -7.84
N LEU A 351 -22.63 14.69 -7.54
CA LEU A 351 -21.79 15.58 -8.35
C LEU A 351 -20.33 15.12 -8.41
N PHE A 352 -19.76 14.67 -7.27
CA PHE A 352 -18.39 14.15 -7.23
C PHE A 352 -18.23 12.84 -8.01
N MET A 353 -19.20 11.92 -7.89
CA MET A 353 -19.24 10.69 -8.68
C MET A 353 -19.37 10.99 -10.17
N LEU A 354 -20.22 11.95 -10.57
CA LEU A 354 -20.30 12.43 -11.95
C LEU A 354 -18.99 13.06 -12.43
N TYR A 355 -18.27 13.79 -11.57
CA TYR A 355 -16.98 14.36 -11.92
C TYR A 355 -15.89 13.28 -12.13
N ILE A 356 -15.80 12.29 -11.24
CA ILE A 356 -14.83 11.19 -11.38
C ILE A 356 -15.16 10.29 -12.57
N PHE A 357 -16.42 9.88 -12.74
CA PHE A 357 -16.82 9.01 -13.85
C PHE A 357 -16.88 9.76 -15.19
N GLY A 358 -17.28 11.02 -15.19
CA GLY A 358 -17.32 11.86 -16.39
C GLY A 358 -15.93 12.17 -16.96
N ARG A 359 -14.88 12.18 -16.12
CA ARG A 359 -13.49 12.39 -16.57
C ARG A 359 -12.86 11.16 -17.22
N ARG A 360 -13.51 9.98 -17.16
CA ARG A 360 -13.01 8.73 -17.76
C ARG A 360 -13.36 8.56 -19.25
N ASN A 361 -14.18 9.46 -19.81
CA ASN A 361 -14.64 9.45 -21.21
C ASN A 361 -13.98 10.52 -22.10
N LYS A 362 -12.87 11.12 -21.67
CA LYS A 362 -11.97 11.94 -22.49
C LYS A 362 -10.55 11.42 -22.29
#